data_AF-A0AAV2BI75-F1
#
_entry.id   AF-A0AAV2BI75-F1
#
_cell.length_a   1.000
_cell.length_b   1.000
_cell.length_c   1.000
_cell.angle_alpha   90.00
_cell.angle_beta   90.00
_cell.angle_gamma   90.00
#
_symmetry.space_group_name_H-M   'P 1'
#
loop_
_entity.id
_entity.type
_entity.pdbx_description
1 polymer ?
#
loop_
_entity_poly.entity_id
_entity_poly.type
_entity_poly.pdbx_seq_one_letter_code
_entity_poly.pdbx_strand_id
1 'polypeptide(L)' 'MSNRLAHVLEAKWRSGDVNTNDGRDFSSLNLDERILIGLSNAGYRIPSPVQLDAIPMCLTGD' A
#
# COMPACT_ATOMS: atom_id res chain seq x y z
N MET A 1 17.65 7.67 11.54
CA MET A 1 16.45 6.81 11.54
C MET A 1 16.69 5.68 10.56
N SER A 2 16.61 4.42 10.99
CA SER A 2 16.86 3.26 10.12
C SER A 2 15.80 3.22 9.02
N ASN A 3 16.24 3.26 7.76
CA ASN A 3 15.42 3.19 6.56
C ASN A 3 14.90 1.75 6.33
N ARG A 4 14.33 1.14 7.39
CA ARG A 4 13.86 -0.24 7.38
C ARG A 4 12.41 -0.24 6.92
N LEU A 5 12.17 -0.84 5.77
CA LEU A 5 10.83 -1.03 5.24
C LEU A 5 10.01 -1.92 6.19
N ALA A 6 8.75 -1.58 6.39
CA ALA A 6 7.84 -2.37 7.23
C ALA A 6 7.52 -3.74 6.63
N HIS A 7 7.66 -3.88 5.32
CA HIS A 7 7.38 -5.09 4.57
C HIS A 7 8.46 -5.39 3.54
N VAL A 8 8.60 -6.66 3.19
CA VAL A 8 9.49 -7.13 2.13
C VAL A 8 8.89 -6.73 0.78
N LEU A 9 9.59 -5.89 0.02
CA LEU A 9 9.18 -5.44 -1.31
C LEU A 9 9.49 -6.46 -2.41
N GLU A 10 10.36 -7.45 -2.14
CA GLU A 10 10.57 -8.55 -3.07
C GLU A 10 9.24 -9.30 -3.26
N ALA A 11 8.85 -9.45 -4.52
CA ALA A 11 7.69 -10.19 -4.93
C ALA A 11 7.86 -11.66 -4.54
N LYS A 12 7.48 -12.02 -3.31
CA LYS A 12 7.16 -13.39 -2.94
C LYS A 12 6.22 -13.93 -4.02
N TRP A 13 6.51 -15.11 -4.56
CA TRP A 13 5.74 -15.73 -5.66
C TRP A 13 4.23 -15.50 -5.46
N ARG A 14 3.62 -14.77 -6.40
CA ARG A 14 2.19 -14.46 -6.39
C ARG A 14 1.55 -15.20 -7.55
N SER A 15 0.37 -15.74 -7.33
CA SER A 15 -0.48 -16.29 -8.38
C SER A 15 -0.81 -15.19 -9.40
N GLY A 16 -1.05 -15.57 -10.65
CA GLY A 16 -1.17 -14.63 -11.79
C GLY A 16 -2.32 -13.62 -11.68
N ASP A 17 -3.31 -13.90 -10.83
CA ASP A 17 -4.41 -13.02 -10.44
C ASP A 17 -3.99 -11.86 -9.51
N VAL A 18 -2.81 -11.93 -8.90
CA VAL A 18 -2.30 -10.96 -7.93
C VAL A 18 -1.05 -10.22 -8.45
N ASN A 19 -0.95 -10.03 -9.77
CA ASN A 19 0.16 -9.31 -10.38
C ASN A 19 -0.03 -7.78 -10.24
N THR A 20 0.27 -7.24 -9.07
CA THR A 20 0.16 -5.80 -8.76
C THR A 20 1.47 -5.03 -9.04
N ASN A 21 2.08 -5.27 -10.20
CA ASN A 21 3.30 -4.57 -10.63
C ASN A 21 3.04 -3.16 -11.18
N ASP A 22 1.96 -2.50 -10.77
CA ASP A 22 1.55 -1.19 -11.31
C ASP A 22 2.35 -0.02 -10.74
N GLY A 23 3.29 -0.25 -9.82
CA GLY A 23 4.04 0.85 -9.18
C GLY A 23 3.17 1.80 -8.36
N ARG A 24 1.96 1.38 -7.96
CA ARG A 24 1.05 2.20 -7.16
C ARG A 24 1.54 2.30 -5.71
N ASP A 25 1.66 3.51 -5.22
CA ASP A 25 1.87 3.82 -3.82
C ASP A 25 0.56 4.29 -3.15
N PHE A 26 0.61 4.51 -1.84
CA PHE A 26 -0.56 4.98 -1.08
C PHE A 26 -1.09 6.35 -1.50
N SER A 27 -0.31 7.18 -2.22
CA SER A 27 -0.78 8.49 -2.68
C SER A 27 -1.88 8.37 -3.74
N SER A 28 -1.94 7.23 -4.44
CA SER A 28 -2.97 6.93 -5.44
C SER A 28 -4.35 6.60 -4.84
N LEU A 29 -4.48 6.48 -3.52
CA LEU A 29 -5.69 6.02 -2.83
C LEU A 29 -6.53 7.14 -2.18
N ASN A 30 -6.24 8.41 -2.50
CA ASN A 30 -6.98 9.59 -2.01
C ASN A 30 -7.10 9.65 -0.47
N LEU A 31 -6.04 9.25 0.23
CA LEU A 31 -5.96 9.28 1.69
C LEU A 31 -5.59 10.69 2.20
N ASP A 32 -6.05 11.03 3.41
CA ASP A 32 -5.64 12.24 4.12
C ASP A 32 -4.10 12.29 4.27
N GLU A 33 -3.52 13.48 4.10
CA GLU A 33 -2.06 13.69 4.16
C GLU A 33 -1.45 13.18 5.48
N ARG A 34 -2.16 13.30 6.60
CA ARG A 34 -1.70 12.81 7.91
C ARG A 34 -1.51 11.30 7.91
N ILE A 35 -2.34 10.57 7.16
CA ILE A 35 -2.24 9.10 7.00
C ILE A 35 -1.04 8.76 6.12
N LEU A 36 -0.85 9.47 5.01
CA LEU A 36 0.29 9.27 4.10
C LEU A 36 1.64 9.48 4.81
N ILE A 37 1.75 10.53 5.63
CA ILE A 37 2.92 10.81 6.45
C ILE A 37 3.14 9.67 7.46
N GLY A 38 2.08 9.20 8.12
CA GLY A 38 2.15 8.08 9.07
C GLY A 38 2.65 6.79 8.42
N LEU A 39 2.10 6.42 7.26
CA LEU A 39 2.51 5.25 6.48
C LEU A 39 3.98 5.33 6.08
N SER A 40 4.40 6.47 5.54
CA SER A 40 5.80 6.71 5.14
C SER A 40 6.77 6.58 6.32
N ASN A 41 6.46 7.25 7.45
CA ASN A 41 7.28 7.20 8.66
C ASN A 41 7.36 5.79 9.26
N ALA A 42 6.30 5.01 9.13
CA ALA A 42 6.26 3.62 9.55
C ALA A 42 6.94 2.65 8.56
N GLY A 43 7.38 3.12 7.38
CA GLY A 43 8.05 2.31 6.38
C GLY A 43 7.11 1.56 5.43
N TYR A 44 5.84 1.94 5.35
CA TYR A 44 4.88 1.44 4.37
C TYR A 44 4.93 2.30 3.11
N ARG A 45 5.42 1.71 2.02
CA ARG A 45 5.61 2.40 0.73
C ARG A 45 4.59 1.95 -0.32
N ILE A 46 4.37 0.64 -0.44
CA ILE A 46 3.48 0.03 -1.44
C ILE A 46 2.30 -0.62 -0.71
N PRO A 47 1.04 -0.37 -1.11
CA PRO A 47 -0.11 -1.10 -0.60
C PRO A 47 -0.06 -2.55 -1.05
N SER A 48 -0.42 -3.47 -0.18
CA SER A 48 -0.65 -4.86 -0.58
C SER A 48 -1.92 -4.99 -1.44
N PRO A 49 -2.09 -6.08 -2.21
CA PRO A 49 -3.24 -6.25 -3.09
C PRO A 49 -4.59 -6.16 -2.37
N VAL A 50 -4.74 -6.79 -1.20
CA VAL A 50 -5.96 -6.67 -0.40
C VAL A 50 -6.24 -5.23 0.03
N GLN A 51 -5.20 -4.41 0.23
CA GLN A 51 -5.36 -3.00 0.59
C GLN A 51 -5.75 -2.15 -0.61
N LEU A 52 -5.29 -2.48 -1.82
CA LEU A 52 -5.72 -1.79 -3.04
C LEU A 52 -7.22 -1.95 -3.28
N ASP A 53 -7.79 -3.10 -2.93
CA ASP A 53 -9.22 -3.35 -3.06
C ASP A 53 -10.00 -2.81 -1.85
N ALA A 54 -9.52 -3.07 -0.62
CA ALA A 54 -10.27 -2.75 0.59
C ALA A 54 -10.27 -1.26 0.95
N ILE A 55 -9.17 -0.53 0.72
CA ILE A 55 -9.09 0.89 1.12
C ILE A 55 -10.14 1.72 0.39
N PRO A 56 -10.29 1.63 -0.96
CA PRO A 56 -11.35 2.35 -1.65
C PRO A 56 -12.75 1.98 -1.15
N MET A 57 -13.03 0.70 -0.90
CA MET A 57 -14.33 0.25 -0.36
C MET A 57 -14.63 0.87 1.02
N CYS A 58 -13.64 0.88 1.92
CA CYS A 58 -13.79 1.51 3.23
C CYS A 58 -14.00 3.03 3.15
N LEU A 59 -13.50 3.70 2.10
CA LEU A 59 -13.68 5.13 1.89
C LEU A 59 -15.06 5.47 1.30
N THR A 60 -15.65 4.59 0.49
CA THR A 60 -16.98 4.81 -0.10
C THR A 60 -18.11 4.52 0.89
N GLY A 61 -17.84 3.70 1.92
CA GLY A 61 -18.78 3.45 3.02
C GLY A 61 -19.88 2.43 2.69
N ASP A 62 -19.62 1.52 1.75
CA ASP A 62 -20.52 0.41 1.38
C ASP A 62 -20.57 -0.72 2.43
#